data_AF-A0AAW2A1W5-F1
#
_entry.id   AF-A0AAW2A1W5-F1
#
_cell.length_a   1.000
_cell.length_b   1.000
_cell.length_c   1.000
_cell.angle_alpha   90.00
_cell.angle_beta   90.00
_cell.angle_gamma   90.00
#
_symmetry.space_group_name_H-M   'P 1'
#
loop_
_entity.id
_entity.type
_entity.pdbx_description
1 polymer ?
#
loop_
_entity_poly.entity_id
_entity_poly.type
_entity_poly.pdbx_seq_one_letter_code
_entity_poly.pdbx_strand_id
1 'polypeptide(L)'
;MRNITRFFGTTRPEWVSWLQLLFLMPFWTCLKAQQLKNTRWPLYSGKPLLLAWNAPTEDCRPRHDVNFQLDQFQIVASPNEGFTKQNLTIFYHGRLGSYPYFEADGTEVNGGLPQAASLMQHLEQMPDGLKKYIKDPTAKGLAVIDWEEWRPLWIRNWGPKDIYRERSRRRVAEKNPTWPQDQVAKVAQQEFELSAQKFMLETLRLAKSLRPQQLWGFYLFPDCYNHNYQNNQNYTGRCPDVEVTRNDQLKWLWTESTALFPSIYMGKALKDKPSGRQFVRNRVKEGMRLASVGNGSARPVFVYTRPTYLSSTPTSNGNSPELPLLTEMDLVSTIGESVALGVAGVILWGDSNYASSHATCSNLNEYLRGPLGRYLLNVTSAAEQCSRNLCGFRGRCLRKNPDTDTYLHLSPNTHSIERQGNTLKALGKMGEEELSRLRDEFQCQCYNGYVGDDCSRSEAGNSATVVWTTFLQVMLLPLFLMGFLH
;
A
#
# COMPACT_ATOMS: atom_id res chain seq x y z
N MET A 1 82.66 -29.02 33.38
CA MET A 1 83.60 -28.21 32.56
C MET A 1 82.77 -27.13 31.88
N ARG A 2 82.75 -25.91 32.44
CA ARG A 2 83.39 -24.68 31.92
C ARG A 2 82.90 -24.21 30.53
N ASN A 3 82.29 -23.02 30.59
CA ASN A 3 82.26 -21.89 29.63
C ASN A 3 81.39 -22.02 28.36
N ILE A 4 80.31 -21.24 28.19
CA ILE A 4 80.20 -19.79 27.82
C ILE A 4 80.76 -19.58 26.39
N THR A 5 80.00 -19.16 25.36
CA THR A 5 79.44 -17.78 25.17
C THR A 5 78.45 -17.71 23.97
N ARG A 6 77.31 -17.00 24.16
CA ARG A 6 76.60 -15.97 23.32
C ARG A 6 76.41 -16.16 21.80
N PHE A 7 75.40 -15.65 21.08
CA PHE A 7 74.17 -14.82 21.29
C PHE A 7 73.40 -14.91 19.95
N PHE A 8 72.06 -14.91 19.95
CA PHE A 8 71.20 -14.00 19.17
C PHE A 8 69.74 -14.33 19.49
N GLY A 9 69.05 -13.36 20.09
CA GLY A 9 67.63 -13.46 20.41
C GLY A 9 66.76 -13.15 19.21
N THR A 10 65.57 -13.73 19.20
CA THR A 10 64.42 -13.23 18.44
C THR A 10 63.26 -13.07 19.40
N THR A 11 63.03 -11.82 19.79
CA THR A 11 61.81 -11.33 20.43
C THR A 11 60.63 -11.55 19.47
N ARG A 12 59.63 -12.36 19.89
CA ARG A 12 58.30 -12.37 19.25
C ARG A 12 57.62 -11.04 19.53
N PRO A 13 57.17 -10.28 18.53
CA PRO A 13 56.37 -9.11 18.80
C PRO A 13 54.89 -9.50 18.87
N GLU A 14 54.24 -9.17 20.00
CA GLU A 14 52.79 -9.18 20.16
C GLU A 14 52.17 -8.13 19.25
N TRP A 15 51.88 -8.51 18.01
CA TRP A 15 50.96 -7.76 17.14
C TRP A 15 49.62 -8.49 17.17
N VAL A 16 48.81 -8.20 18.20
CA VAL A 16 47.36 -8.39 18.06
C VAL A 16 46.94 -7.47 16.92
N SER A 17 46.65 -8.10 15.79
CA SER A 17 46.46 -7.45 14.50
C SER A 17 45.27 -6.49 14.58
N TRP A 18 45.55 -5.20 14.49
CA TRP A 18 44.53 -4.13 14.35
C TRP A 18 43.61 -4.36 13.13
N LEU A 19 43.99 -5.23 12.20
CA LEU A 19 43.12 -5.70 11.12
C LEU A 19 41.91 -6.51 11.63
N GLN A 20 42.02 -7.25 12.74
CA GLN A 20 40.89 -7.99 13.29
C GLN A 20 39.80 -7.07 13.88
N LEU A 21 40.18 -5.92 14.45
CA LEU A 21 39.23 -4.90 14.91
C LEU A 21 38.60 -4.11 13.75
N LEU A 22 39.37 -3.87 12.68
CA LEU A 22 38.86 -3.26 11.44
C LEU A 22 37.90 -4.16 10.65
N PHE A 23 38.00 -5.49 10.79
CA PHE A 23 37.04 -6.44 10.21
C PHE A 23 35.77 -6.65 11.06
N LEU A 24 35.76 -6.24 12.33
CA LEU A 24 34.58 -6.30 13.19
C LEU A 24 33.69 -5.04 13.12
N MET A 25 34.24 -3.90 12.70
CA MET A 25 33.48 -2.66 12.53
C MET A 25 32.46 -2.64 11.37
N PRO A 26 32.66 -3.31 10.21
CA PRO A 26 31.62 -3.43 9.20
C PRO A 26 30.58 -4.51 9.54
N PHE A 27 30.89 -5.47 10.42
CA PHE A 27 29.94 -6.48 10.88
C PHE A 27 28.86 -5.89 11.80
N TRP A 28 29.15 -4.80 12.52
CA TRP A 28 28.14 -4.10 13.32
C TRP A 28 27.18 -3.25 12.47
N THR A 29 27.62 -2.82 11.27
CA THR A 29 26.76 -2.08 10.34
C THR A 29 25.84 -2.95 9.50
N CYS A 30 26.02 -4.28 9.51
CA CYS A 30 25.20 -5.22 8.74
C CYS A 30 24.00 -5.81 9.53
N LEU A 31 23.83 -5.42 10.79
CA LEU A 31 22.67 -5.75 11.65
C LEU A 31 21.85 -4.51 12.03
N LYS A 32 21.82 -3.48 11.17
CA LYS A 32 20.72 -2.51 11.26
C LYS A 32 19.47 -3.23 10.77
N ALA A 33 18.74 -3.88 11.69
CA ALA A 33 17.33 -4.16 11.50
C ALA A 33 16.73 -2.90 10.86
N GLN A 34 16.20 -3.03 9.64
CA GLN A 34 15.78 -1.88 8.87
C GLN A 34 14.73 -1.13 9.69
N GLN A 35 15.16 -0.02 10.29
CA GLN A 35 14.37 0.65 11.32
C GLN A 35 13.06 1.08 10.69
N LEU A 36 11.96 0.58 11.25
CA LEU A 36 10.64 0.85 10.72
C LEU A 36 10.40 2.35 10.76
N LYS A 37 10.10 2.94 9.60
CA LYS A 37 9.83 4.38 9.52
C LYS A 37 8.54 4.72 10.23
N ASN A 38 8.55 5.86 10.91
CA ASN A 38 7.33 6.52 11.40
C ASN A 38 6.34 6.73 10.26
N THR A 39 5.05 6.78 10.58
CA THR A 39 3.96 6.99 9.61
C THR A 39 3.05 8.12 10.04
N ARG A 40 2.17 8.58 9.14
CA ARG A 40 1.23 9.66 9.45
C ARG A 40 0.20 9.20 10.49
N TRP A 41 -0.27 10.15 11.31
CA TRP A 41 -1.45 9.96 12.16
C TRP A 41 -2.66 9.44 11.37
N PRO A 42 -3.52 8.61 11.98
CA PRO A 42 -4.73 8.13 11.34
C PRO A 42 -5.66 9.28 10.98
N LEU A 43 -6.47 9.10 9.93
CA LEU A 43 -7.45 10.09 9.48
C LEU A 43 -8.51 10.38 10.56
N TYR A 44 -8.83 9.38 11.39
CA TYR A 44 -9.77 9.49 12.50
C TYR A 44 -9.05 9.18 13.81
N SER A 45 -9.21 10.07 14.79
CA SER A 45 -8.56 9.93 16.10
C SER A 45 -8.96 8.62 16.78
N GLY A 46 -7.98 7.93 17.38
CA GLY A 46 -8.20 6.64 18.05
C GLY A 46 -8.51 5.45 17.12
N LYS A 47 -8.50 5.63 15.79
CA LYS A 47 -8.74 4.57 14.81
C LYS A 47 -7.46 4.23 14.05
N PRO A 48 -6.63 3.29 14.56
CA PRO A 48 -5.38 2.91 13.87
C PRO A 48 -5.64 2.23 12.52
N LEU A 49 -6.82 1.63 12.36
CA LEU A 49 -7.32 1.03 11.13
C LEU A 49 -8.57 1.78 10.65
N LEU A 50 -8.56 2.24 9.40
CA LEU A 50 -9.72 2.83 8.72
C LEU A 50 -10.46 1.79 7.89
N LEU A 51 -11.76 1.70 8.06
CA LEU A 51 -12.65 0.97 7.17
C LEU A 51 -13.42 1.95 6.29
N ALA A 52 -13.34 1.74 4.98
CA ALA A 52 -14.12 2.49 4.00
C ALA A 52 -15.01 1.55 3.18
N TRP A 53 -16.28 1.91 3.04
CA TRP A 53 -17.19 1.32 2.08
C TRP A 53 -17.21 2.20 0.82
N ASN A 54 -16.78 1.66 -0.31
CA ASN A 54 -16.76 2.36 -1.60
C ASN A 54 -17.51 1.58 -2.68
N ALA A 55 -18.82 1.42 -2.50
CA ALA A 55 -19.67 0.67 -3.42
C ALA A 55 -21.01 1.40 -3.66
N PRO A 56 -21.63 1.27 -4.84
CA PRO A 56 -22.84 1.99 -5.22
C PRO A 56 -24.13 1.38 -4.62
N THR A 57 -24.12 1.05 -3.33
CA THR A 57 -25.24 0.40 -2.64
C THR A 57 -26.37 1.35 -2.27
N GLU A 58 -26.21 2.66 -2.47
CA GLU A 58 -27.28 3.64 -2.31
C GLU A 58 -28.51 3.34 -3.18
N ASP A 59 -28.31 2.65 -4.32
CA ASP A 59 -29.36 2.27 -5.25
C ASP A 59 -30.24 1.13 -4.69
N CYS A 60 -29.77 0.37 -3.70
CA CYS A 60 -30.50 -0.76 -3.12
C CYS A 60 -31.78 -0.33 -2.40
N ARG A 61 -31.80 0.83 -1.75
CA ARG A 61 -32.97 1.32 -1.03
C ARG A 61 -34.11 1.74 -1.97
N PRO A 62 -33.91 2.68 -2.92
CA PRO A 62 -35.00 3.13 -3.79
C PRO A 62 -35.43 2.07 -4.82
N ARG A 63 -34.55 1.14 -5.23
CA ARG A 63 -34.89 0.12 -6.24
C ARG A 63 -35.40 -1.18 -5.66
N HIS A 64 -34.94 -1.56 -4.47
CA HIS A 64 -35.15 -2.90 -3.92
C HIS A 64 -35.59 -2.92 -2.45
N ASP A 65 -35.88 -1.76 -1.85
CA ASP A 65 -36.27 -1.64 -0.43
C ASP A 65 -35.28 -2.27 0.57
N VAL A 66 -34.00 -2.37 0.20
CA VAL A 66 -32.93 -2.87 1.09
C VAL A 66 -32.09 -1.71 1.60
N ASN A 67 -32.13 -1.49 2.92
CA ASN A 67 -31.30 -0.48 3.58
C ASN A 67 -30.03 -1.11 4.18
N PHE A 68 -28.86 -0.65 3.73
CA PHE A 68 -27.56 -1.12 4.21
C PHE A 68 -27.20 -0.52 5.58
N GLN A 69 -26.70 -1.35 6.49
CA GLN A 69 -26.19 -0.95 7.80
C GLN A 69 -24.66 -0.75 7.73
N LEU A 70 -24.22 0.49 7.49
CA LEU A 70 -22.82 0.86 7.24
C LEU A 70 -22.15 1.59 8.42
N ASP A 71 -22.74 1.52 9.61
CA ASP A 71 -22.29 2.22 10.82
C ASP A 71 -20.88 1.85 11.30
N GLN A 72 -20.35 0.70 10.87
CA GLN A 72 -18.98 0.26 11.20
C GLN A 72 -17.89 0.98 10.38
N PHE A 73 -18.25 1.62 9.27
CA PHE A 73 -17.30 2.29 8.37
C PHE A 73 -17.08 3.74 8.77
N GLN A 74 -15.83 4.18 8.83
CA GLN A 74 -15.51 5.60 9.04
C GLN A 74 -15.77 6.44 7.79
N ILE A 75 -15.68 5.80 6.61
CA ILE A 75 -16.01 6.43 5.33
C ILE A 75 -17.03 5.55 4.61
N VAL A 76 -18.16 6.14 4.24
CA VAL A 76 -19.11 5.57 3.29
C VAL A 76 -19.11 6.48 2.07
N ALA A 77 -18.76 5.92 0.93
CA ALA A 77 -18.67 6.64 -0.34
C ALA A 77 -19.23 5.78 -1.48
N SER A 78 -19.77 6.44 -2.50
CA SER A 78 -20.17 5.84 -3.75
C SER A 78 -19.18 6.18 -4.86
N PRO A 79 -18.81 5.22 -5.72
CA PRO A 79 -18.03 5.48 -6.92
C PRO A 79 -18.87 6.13 -8.05
N ASN A 80 -20.20 6.24 -7.90
CA ASN A 80 -21.08 6.80 -8.92
C ASN A 80 -20.80 8.30 -9.16
N GLU A 81 -20.98 8.74 -10.40
CA GLU A 81 -20.57 10.09 -10.82
C GLU A 81 -21.33 11.23 -10.11
N GLY A 82 -22.58 10.98 -9.72
CA GLY A 82 -23.42 11.95 -9.03
C GLY A 82 -23.02 12.21 -7.57
N PHE A 83 -22.14 11.39 -6.99
CA PHE A 83 -21.80 11.46 -5.58
C PHE A 83 -20.53 12.27 -5.36
N THR A 84 -20.70 13.45 -4.78
CA THR A 84 -19.64 14.44 -4.56
C THR A 84 -19.51 14.78 -3.08
N LYS A 85 -18.43 15.48 -2.68
CA LYS A 85 -18.16 15.90 -1.29
C LYS A 85 -18.02 14.74 -0.31
N GLN A 86 -17.40 13.66 -0.79
CA GLN A 86 -17.20 12.42 -0.03
C GLN A 86 -15.79 12.40 0.60
N ASN A 87 -15.62 11.72 1.74
CA ASN A 87 -14.31 11.54 2.38
C ASN A 87 -13.42 10.53 1.66
N LEU A 88 -13.96 9.76 0.71
CA LEU A 88 -13.20 8.99 -0.27
C LEU A 88 -13.75 9.34 -1.65
N THR A 89 -12.89 9.86 -2.52
CA THR A 89 -13.22 10.15 -3.92
C THR A 89 -12.34 9.31 -4.83
N ILE A 90 -12.97 8.54 -5.71
CA ILE A 90 -12.29 7.81 -6.80
C ILE A 90 -12.50 8.55 -8.13
N PHE A 91 -11.40 8.86 -8.80
CA PHE A 91 -11.38 9.56 -10.09
C PHE A 91 -11.07 8.56 -11.20
N TYR A 92 -12.12 8.01 -11.83
CA TYR A 92 -11.98 7.27 -13.08
C TYR A 92 -11.44 8.15 -14.21
N HIS A 93 -10.95 7.54 -15.29
CA HIS A 93 -10.29 8.20 -16.43
C HIS A 93 -10.92 9.52 -16.91
N GLY A 94 -12.25 9.62 -16.97
CA GLY A 94 -12.96 10.84 -17.41
C GLY A 94 -13.20 11.92 -16.35
N ARG A 95 -12.68 11.79 -15.12
CA ARG A 95 -13.06 12.65 -13.97
C ARG A 95 -11.98 13.61 -13.49
N LEU A 96 -10.75 13.52 -14.00
CA LEU A 96 -9.63 14.34 -13.54
C LEU A 96 -8.71 14.73 -14.69
N GLY A 97 -8.93 15.92 -15.26
CA GLY A 97 -8.18 16.42 -16.41
C GLY A 97 -8.45 15.62 -17.70
N SER A 98 -7.64 15.87 -18.72
CA SER A 98 -7.73 15.21 -20.04
C SER A 98 -6.80 13.99 -20.12
N TYR A 99 -7.13 12.90 -19.42
CA TYR A 99 -6.33 11.67 -19.47
C TYR A 99 -6.37 11.02 -20.87
N PRO A 100 -5.23 10.69 -21.50
CA PRO A 100 -5.21 10.07 -22.82
C PRO A 100 -5.39 8.56 -22.77
N TYR A 101 -6.29 8.03 -23.59
CA TYR A 101 -6.55 6.60 -23.69
C TYR A 101 -7.20 6.23 -25.05
N PHE A 102 -7.29 4.93 -25.32
CA PHE A 102 -8.06 4.41 -26.46
C PHE A 102 -9.37 3.79 -26.00
N GLU A 103 -10.46 4.11 -26.68
CA GLU A 103 -11.73 3.38 -26.57
C GLU A 103 -11.58 1.94 -27.07
N ALA A 104 -12.57 1.09 -26.79
CA ALA A 104 -12.55 -0.33 -27.17
C ALA A 104 -12.46 -0.56 -28.69
N ASP A 105 -12.95 0.38 -29.51
CA ASP A 105 -12.85 0.36 -30.97
C ASP A 105 -11.53 0.93 -31.52
N GLY A 106 -10.63 1.38 -30.63
CA GLY A 106 -9.35 1.98 -30.98
C GLY A 106 -9.42 3.47 -31.29
N THR A 107 -10.54 4.14 -31.01
CA THR A 107 -10.68 5.60 -31.10
C THR A 107 -9.78 6.28 -30.07
N GLU A 108 -9.04 7.29 -30.52
CA GLU A 108 -8.13 8.08 -29.69
C GLU A 108 -8.89 9.13 -28.88
N VAL A 109 -8.80 9.05 -27.55
CA VAL A 109 -9.30 10.08 -26.64
C VAL A 109 -8.13 10.88 -26.09
N ASN A 110 -8.22 12.21 -26.17
CA ASN A 110 -7.14 13.14 -25.80
C ASN A 110 -5.78 12.80 -26.46
N GLY A 111 -5.81 12.26 -27.69
CA GLY A 111 -4.62 11.85 -28.44
C GLY A 111 -4.13 10.42 -28.16
N GLY A 112 -4.83 9.64 -27.33
CA GLY A 112 -4.62 8.20 -27.10
C GLY A 112 -3.36 7.81 -26.32
N LEU A 113 -2.25 8.52 -26.54
CA LEU A 113 -0.94 8.25 -25.97
C LEU A 113 -0.45 9.42 -25.11
N PRO A 114 0.28 9.16 -24.00
CA PRO A 114 0.83 10.23 -23.18
C PRO A 114 1.83 11.13 -23.93
N GLN A 115 2.57 10.62 -24.91
CA GLN A 115 3.48 11.42 -25.76
C GLN A 115 2.80 12.15 -26.92
N ALA A 116 1.50 11.95 -27.12
CA ALA A 116 0.70 12.67 -28.11
C ALA A 116 -0.23 13.71 -27.47
N ALA A 117 -0.62 13.50 -26.22
CA ALA A 117 -1.52 14.35 -25.47
C ALA A 117 -0.89 15.67 -25.00
N SER A 118 -1.70 16.73 -24.92
CA SER A 118 -1.29 18.01 -24.34
C SER A 118 -1.36 17.95 -22.80
N LEU A 119 -0.19 17.88 -22.15
CA LEU A 119 -0.10 17.93 -20.69
C LEU A 119 -0.65 19.25 -20.13
N MET A 120 -0.44 20.36 -20.84
CA MET A 120 -0.95 21.67 -20.43
C MET A 120 -2.48 21.66 -20.36
N GLN A 121 -3.14 21.20 -21.43
CA GLN A 121 -4.60 21.09 -21.47
C GLN A 121 -5.13 20.14 -20.38
N HIS A 122 -4.44 19.01 -20.16
CA HIS A 122 -4.78 18.09 -19.08
C HIS A 122 -4.81 18.79 -17.72
N LEU A 123 -3.73 19.50 -17.39
CA LEU A 123 -3.58 20.22 -16.11
C LEU A 123 -4.56 21.39 -15.98
N GLU A 124 -4.85 22.12 -17.06
CA GLU A 124 -5.83 23.22 -17.08
C GLU A 124 -7.27 22.73 -16.81
N GLN A 125 -7.61 21.50 -17.22
CA GLN A 125 -8.93 20.90 -16.96
C GLN A 125 -9.06 20.23 -15.58
N MET A 126 -7.94 19.86 -14.95
CA MET A 126 -7.98 19.20 -13.62
C MET A 126 -8.76 19.97 -12.54
N PRO A 127 -8.67 21.31 -12.42
CA PRO A 127 -9.40 22.07 -11.42
C PRO A 127 -10.92 21.84 -11.45
N ASP A 128 -11.51 21.55 -12.61
CA ASP A 128 -12.97 21.37 -12.71
C ASP A 128 -13.43 20.06 -12.07
N GLY A 129 -12.71 18.97 -12.33
CA GLY A 129 -12.91 17.70 -11.63
C GLY A 129 -12.75 17.85 -10.11
N LEU A 130 -11.69 18.54 -9.67
CA LEU A 130 -11.46 18.78 -8.24
C LEU A 130 -12.54 19.64 -7.60
N LYS A 131 -13.01 20.70 -8.27
CA LYS A 131 -14.11 21.55 -7.79
C LYS A 131 -15.43 20.78 -7.69
N LYS A 132 -15.70 19.86 -8.63
CA LYS A 132 -16.89 19.00 -8.62
C LYS A 132 -16.87 18.03 -7.44
N TYR A 133 -15.82 17.23 -7.30
CA TYR A 133 -15.83 16.11 -6.35
C TYR A 133 -15.31 16.48 -4.96
N ILE A 134 -14.31 17.34 -4.85
CA ILE A 134 -13.67 17.75 -3.58
C ILE A 134 -13.74 19.28 -3.49
N LYS A 135 -14.93 19.83 -3.27
CA LYS A 135 -15.15 21.29 -3.30
C LYS A 135 -14.33 22.04 -2.25
N ASP A 136 -14.25 21.51 -1.03
CA ASP A 136 -13.54 22.12 0.10
C ASP A 136 -12.04 21.78 0.06
N PRO A 137 -11.13 22.78 -0.07
CA PRO A 137 -9.69 22.55 -0.07
C PRO A 137 -9.12 22.00 1.26
N THR A 138 -9.86 22.17 2.35
CA THR A 138 -9.47 21.73 3.71
C THR A 138 -10.00 20.35 4.05
N ALA A 139 -10.86 19.76 3.21
CA ALA A 139 -11.42 18.44 3.42
C ALA A 139 -10.30 17.41 3.57
N LYS A 140 -10.42 16.56 4.59
CA LYS A 140 -9.53 15.42 4.83
C LYS A 140 -10.18 14.15 4.31
N GLY A 141 -9.40 13.32 3.63
CA GLY A 141 -9.94 12.12 3.01
C GLY A 141 -8.93 11.38 2.15
N LEU A 142 -9.45 10.41 1.41
CA LEU A 142 -8.73 9.61 0.43
C LEU A 142 -9.13 10.11 -0.97
N ALA A 143 -8.13 10.36 -1.81
CA ALA A 143 -8.33 10.76 -3.20
C ALA A 143 -7.55 9.81 -4.11
N VAL A 144 -8.29 8.93 -4.77
CA VAL A 144 -7.74 7.79 -5.51
C VAL A 144 -7.90 8.05 -7.00
N ILE A 145 -6.80 8.07 -7.74
CA ILE A 145 -6.82 8.21 -9.20
C ILE A 145 -6.87 6.81 -9.79
N ASP A 146 -7.94 6.51 -10.51
CA ASP A 146 -8.17 5.19 -11.10
C ASP A 146 -8.00 5.25 -12.61
N TRP A 147 -6.74 5.16 -13.02
CA TRP A 147 -6.30 5.18 -14.41
C TRP A 147 -5.73 3.83 -14.77
N GLU A 148 -6.55 3.02 -15.43
CA GLU A 148 -6.21 1.64 -15.70
C GLU A 148 -5.77 1.41 -17.13
N GLU A 149 -5.82 2.41 -18.00
CA GLU A 149 -5.88 2.18 -19.45
C GLU A 149 -4.51 1.78 -19.99
N TRP A 150 -3.46 2.44 -19.50
CA TRP A 150 -2.06 2.06 -19.72
C TRP A 150 -1.29 1.95 -18.41
N ARG A 151 -0.07 1.39 -18.46
CA ARG A 151 0.90 1.33 -17.35
C ARG A 151 2.11 2.20 -17.69
N PRO A 152 2.71 2.90 -16.72
CA PRO A 152 3.83 3.80 -17.00
C PRO A 152 5.11 3.09 -17.45
N LEU A 153 5.24 1.79 -17.18
CA LEU A 153 6.31 0.96 -17.72
C LEU A 153 5.84 0.26 -18.99
N TRP A 154 6.55 0.46 -20.09
CA TRP A 154 6.28 -0.07 -21.41
C TRP A 154 5.97 -1.57 -21.38
N ILE A 155 6.79 -2.33 -20.67
CA ILE A 155 6.71 -3.79 -20.64
C ILE A 155 5.41 -4.33 -19.99
N ARG A 156 4.73 -3.51 -19.18
CA ARG A 156 3.45 -3.86 -18.52
C ARG A 156 2.23 -3.56 -19.39
N ASN A 157 2.41 -2.98 -20.57
CA ASN A 157 1.35 -2.75 -21.56
C ASN A 157 1.20 -3.94 -22.50
N TRP A 158 0.80 -5.08 -21.94
CA TRP A 158 0.55 -6.34 -22.65
C TRP A 158 -0.95 -6.64 -22.81
N GLY A 159 -1.28 -7.69 -23.57
CA GLY A 159 -2.66 -8.11 -23.80
C GLY A 159 -3.47 -6.98 -24.48
N PRO A 160 -4.67 -6.62 -23.98
CA PRO A 160 -5.45 -5.51 -24.53
C PRO A 160 -4.72 -4.16 -24.54
N LYS A 161 -3.67 -4.00 -23.72
CA LYS A 161 -2.86 -2.77 -23.64
C LYS A 161 -1.73 -2.73 -24.68
N ASP A 162 -1.59 -3.75 -25.52
CA ASP A 162 -0.54 -3.74 -26.56
C ASP A 162 -0.75 -2.63 -27.60
N ILE A 163 -1.99 -2.16 -27.77
CA ILE A 163 -2.32 -1.01 -28.62
C ILE A 163 -1.46 0.23 -28.28
N TYR A 164 -1.15 0.46 -27.00
CA TYR A 164 -0.28 1.58 -26.60
C TYR A 164 1.13 1.42 -27.15
N ARG A 165 1.67 0.19 -27.17
CA ARG A 165 2.99 -0.11 -27.72
C ARG A 165 2.99 -0.01 -29.24
N GLU A 166 1.96 -0.56 -29.87
CA GLU A 166 1.77 -0.52 -31.33
C GLU A 166 1.67 0.92 -31.85
N ARG A 167 0.75 1.70 -31.30
CA ARG A 167 0.51 3.09 -31.73
C ARG A 167 1.72 3.99 -31.45
N SER A 168 2.44 3.74 -30.36
CA SER A 168 3.71 4.44 -30.07
C SER A 168 4.77 4.17 -31.15
N ARG A 169 4.97 2.90 -31.54
CA ARG A 169 5.91 2.53 -32.62
C ARG A 169 5.50 3.14 -33.96
N ARG A 170 4.21 3.04 -34.30
CA ARG A 170 3.66 3.59 -35.55
C ARG A 170 3.94 5.09 -35.66
N ARG A 171 3.68 5.86 -34.59
CA ARG A 171 3.93 7.31 -34.56
C ARG A 171 5.41 7.65 -34.81
N VAL A 172 6.34 6.89 -34.24
CA VAL A 172 7.78 7.10 -34.45
C VAL A 172 8.18 6.73 -35.88
N ALA A 173 7.66 5.63 -36.42
CA ALA A 173 7.92 5.19 -37.80
C ALA A 173 7.39 6.19 -38.84
N GLU A 174 6.19 6.74 -38.65
CA GLU A 174 5.59 7.74 -39.55
C GLU A 174 6.44 9.01 -39.63
N LYS A 175 7.05 9.43 -38.52
CA LYS A 175 7.99 10.58 -38.49
C LYS A 175 9.37 10.24 -39.04
N ASN A 176 9.75 8.97 -39.05
CA ASN A 176 11.09 8.52 -39.44
C ASN A 176 11.03 7.29 -40.38
N PRO A 177 10.57 7.45 -41.64
CA PRO A 177 10.26 6.33 -42.53
C PRO A 177 11.46 5.44 -42.90
N THR A 178 12.68 5.96 -42.75
CA THR A 178 13.93 5.26 -43.09
C THR A 178 14.59 4.56 -41.90
N TRP A 179 14.06 4.71 -40.69
CA TRP A 179 14.68 4.15 -39.49
C TRP A 179 14.49 2.62 -39.41
N PRO A 180 15.51 1.87 -38.95
CA PRO A 180 15.36 0.47 -38.61
C PRO A 180 14.31 0.24 -37.51
N GLN A 181 13.60 -0.89 -37.58
CA GLN A 181 12.53 -1.22 -36.62
C GLN A 181 13.02 -1.26 -35.16
N ASP A 182 14.24 -1.74 -34.91
CA ASP A 182 14.81 -1.75 -33.55
C ASP A 182 15.03 -0.33 -33.00
N GLN A 183 15.40 0.61 -33.86
CA GLN A 183 15.55 2.01 -33.47
C GLN A 183 14.18 2.64 -33.19
N VAL A 184 13.19 2.39 -34.06
CA VAL A 184 11.80 2.81 -33.84
C VAL A 184 11.26 2.28 -32.50
N ALA A 185 11.47 1.00 -32.22
CA ALA A 185 11.01 0.37 -30.98
C ALA A 185 11.65 0.98 -29.73
N LYS A 186 12.97 1.22 -29.74
CA LYS A 186 13.69 1.85 -28.63
C LYS A 186 13.21 3.28 -28.36
N VAL A 187 13.06 4.09 -29.41
CA VAL A 187 12.61 5.48 -29.28
C VAL A 187 11.13 5.53 -28.85
N ALA A 188 10.27 4.67 -29.40
CA ALA A 188 8.87 4.60 -29.00
C ALA A 188 8.70 4.23 -27.52
N GLN A 189 9.51 3.29 -27.01
CA GLN A 189 9.54 2.97 -25.59
C GLN A 189 9.95 4.19 -24.76
N GLN A 190 11.05 4.86 -25.12
CA GLN A 190 11.57 6.01 -24.38
C GLN A 190 10.56 7.17 -24.36
N GLU A 191 9.98 7.54 -25.50
CA GLU A 191 8.96 8.58 -25.59
C GLU A 191 7.74 8.25 -24.73
N PHE A 192 7.25 7.01 -24.80
CA PHE A 192 6.11 6.58 -24.01
C PHE A 192 6.38 6.63 -22.51
N GLU A 193 7.47 6.02 -22.01
CA GLU A 193 7.74 5.95 -20.57
C GLU A 193 8.04 7.33 -19.97
N LEU A 194 8.79 8.19 -20.67
CA LEU A 194 9.06 9.56 -20.24
C LEU A 194 7.78 10.39 -20.16
N SER A 195 6.92 10.31 -21.17
CA SER A 195 5.65 11.04 -21.17
C SER A 195 4.66 10.48 -20.16
N ALA A 196 4.56 9.16 -20.00
CA ALA A 196 3.70 8.52 -19.01
C ALA A 196 4.11 8.92 -17.58
N GLN A 197 5.40 8.89 -17.27
CA GLN A 197 5.94 9.38 -16.01
C GLN A 197 5.59 10.85 -15.79
N LYS A 198 5.83 11.71 -16.79
CA LYS A 198 5.56 13.14 -16.68
C LYS A 198 4.07 13.42 -16.44
N PHE A 199 3.18 12.75 -17.18
CA PHE A 199 1.73 12.89 -17.01
C PHE A 199 1.32 12.53 -15.58
N MET A 200 1.59 11.31 -15.12
CA MET A 200 1.18 10.87 -13.79
C MET A 200 1.77 11.72 -12.66
N LEU A 201 3.03 12.15 -12.81
CA LEU A 201 3.73 12.94 -11.79
C LEU A 201 3.16 14.36 -11.68
N GLU A 202 2.96 15.05 -12.80
CA GLU A 202 2.41 16.41 -12.79
C GLU A 202 0.93 16.42 -12.36
N THR A 203 0.15 15.38 -12.70
CA THR A 203 -1.20 15.19 -12.15
C THR A 203 -1.16 15.09 -10.62
N LEU A 204 -0.31 14.24 -10.04
CA LEU A 204 -0.21 14.12 -8.58
C LEU A 204 0.22 15.42 -7.92
N ARG A 205 1.21 16.12 -8.49
CA ARG A 205 1.70 17.40 -7.96
C ARG A 205 0.62 18.46 -7.92
N LEU A 206 -0.12 18.62 -9.02
CA LEU A 206 -1.21 19.58 -9.09
C LEU A 206 -2.38 19.19 -8.17
N ALA A 207 -2.76 17.92 -8.15
CA ALA A 207 -3.82 17.44 -7.26
C ALA A 207 -3.49 17.70 -5.78
N LYS A 208 -2.25 17.41 -5.37
CA LYS A 208 -1.75 17.67 -4.02
C LYS A 208 -1.68 19.15 -3.68
N SER A 209 -1.22 20.00 -4.60
CA SER A 209 -1.13 21.44 -4.35
C SER A 209 -2.52 22.06 -4.17
N LEU A 210 -3.49 21.61 -4.96
CA LEU A 210 -4.87 22.09 -4.91
C LEU A 210 -5.66 21.49 -3.73
N ARG A 211 -5.34 20.27 -3.29
CA ARG A 211 -5.99 19.55 -2.17
C ARG A 211 -4.96 18.92 -1.23
N PRO A 212 -4.24 19.74 -0.44
CA PRO A 212 -3.11 19.25 0.37
C PRO A 212 -3.52 18.39 1.57
N GLN A 213 -4.79 18.46 1.99
CA GLN A 213 -5.31 17.66 3.11
C GLN A 213 -5.81 16.27 2.70
N GLN A 214 -5.86 15.98 1.40
CA GLN A 214 -6.21 14.66 0.86
C GLN A 214 -5.00 13.73 0.81
N LEU A 215 -5.27 12.44 0.94
CA LEU A 215 -4.29 11.38 0.73
C LEU A 215 -4.42 10.85 -0.71
N TRP A 216 -3.46 11.23 -1.54
CA TRP A 216 -3.39 11.01 -2.98
C TRP A 216 -2.53 9.80 -3.34
N GLY A 217 -3.01 9.04 -4.31
CA GLY A 217 -2.30 7.93 -4.93
C GLY A 217 -3.13 7.32 -6.05
N PHE A 218 -2.51 6.41 -6.81
CA PHE A 218 -3.20 5.70 -7.87
C PHE A 218 -3.74 4.37 -7.36
N TYR A 219 -4.97 4.03 -7.75
CA TYR A 219 -5.52 2.68 -7.57
C TYR A 219 -4.59 1.65 -8.23
N LEU A 220 -4.60 0.41 -7.71
CA LEU A 220 -3.79 -0.73 -8.12
C LEU A 220 -2.29 -0.63 -7.80
N PHE A 221 -1.74 0.57 -7.60
CA PHE A 221 -0.30 0.74 -7.41
C PHE A 221 0.13 0.62 -5.92
N PRO A 222 1.15 -0.21 -5.61
CA PRO A 222 1.86 -1.13 -6.51
C PRO A 222 1.06 -2.42 -6.80
N ASP A 223 1.31 -2.99 -7.98
CA ASP A 223 0.94 -4.39 -8.26
C ASP A 223 2.15 -5.30 -8.06
N CYS A 224 1.90 -6.48 -7.52
CA CYS A 224 2.85 -7.57 -7.27
C CYS A 224 2.95 -8.54 -8.46
N TYR A 225 1.95 -8.56 -9.34
CA TYR A 225 1.85 -9.45 -10.51
C TYR A 225 1.97 -10.95 -10.17
N ASN A 226 1.60 -11.35 -8.95
CA ASN A 226 1.62 -12.72 -8.46
C ASN A 226 0.38 -13.53 -8.88
N HIS A 227 -0.06 -13.42 -10.13
CA HIS A 227 -1.33 -14.01 -10.60
C HIS A 227 -1.22 -15.45 -11.11
N ASN A 228 -0.03 -16.06 -11.10
CA ASN A 228 0.23 -17.40 -11.64
C ASN A 228 -0.21 -18.56 -10.73
N TYR A 229 -1.10 -18.31 -9.75
CA TYR A 229 -1.55 -19.29 -8.76
C TYR A 229 -2.32 -20.48 -9.34
N GLN A 230 -2.88 -20.39 -10.55
CA GLN A 230 -3.52 -21.54 -11.21
C GLN A 230 -2.51 -22.43 -11.95
N ASN A 231 -1.38 -21.88 -12.36
CA ASN A 231 -0.43 -22.54 -13.26
C ASN A 231 0.89 -22.91 -12.56
N ASN A 232 0.97 -22.73 -11.24
CA ASN A 232 2.17 -22.98 -10.46
C ASN A 232 1.85 -23.89 -9.26
N GLN A 233 2.35 -25.13 -9.30
CA GLN A 233 2.18 -26.10 -8.22
C GLN A 233 2.92 -25.71 -6.93
N ASN A 234 4.03 -24.95 -7.07
CA ASN A 234 4.83 -24.44 -5.95
C ASN A 234 4.57 -22.94 -5.74
N TYR A 235 3.30 -22.53 -5.82
CA TYR A 235 2.93 -21.14 -5.61
C TYR A 235 3.23 -20.71 -4.17
N THR A 236 4.02 -19.63 -4.03
CA THR A 236 4.38 -19.03 -2.74
C THR A 236 3.73 -17.66 -2.52
N GLY A 237 3.03 -17.15 -3.54
CA GLY A 237 2.50 -15.79 -3.58
C GLY A 237 3.53 -14.68 -3.74
N ARG A 238 4.83 -14.95 -3.69
CA ARG A 238 5.87 -13.91 -3.81
C ARG A 238 5.72 -13.15 -5.13
N CYS A 239 5.91 -11.83 -5.06
CA CYS A 239 6.06 -11.02 -6.26
C CYS A 239 7.28 -11.54 -7.04
N PRO A 240 7.19 -11.75 -8.35
CA PRO A 240 8.36 -12.12 -9.15
C PRO A 240 9.47 -11.07 -8.98
N ASP A 241 10.73 -11.49 -8.89
CA ASP A 241 11.86 -10.57 -8.61
C ASP A 241 11.99 -9.46 -9.67
N VAL A 242 11.65 -9.79 -10.92
CA VAL A 242 11.58 -8.82 -12.02
C VAL A 242 10.52 -7.74 -11.78
N GLU A 243 9.41 -8.08 -11.12
CA GLU A 243 8.32 -7.14 -10.83
C GLU A 243 8.64 -6.26 -9.64
N VAL A 244 9.36 -6.78 -8.64
CA VAL A 244 9.95 -5.98 -7.55
C VAL A 244 10.91 -4.94 -8.14
N THR A 245 11.80 -5.37 -9.05
CA THR A 245 12.76 -4.47 -9.72
C THR A 245 12.05 -3.42 -10.59
N ARG A 246 10.98 -3.80 -11.30
CA ARG A 246 10.15 -2.86 -12.06
C ARG A 246 9.44 -1.86 -11.14
N ASN A 247 8.95 -2.30 -9.99
CA ASN A 247 8.39 -1.38 -9.01
C ASN A 247 9.45 -0.41 -8.45
N ASP A 248 10.71 -0.82 -8.32
CA ASP A 248 11.79 0.07 -7.91
C ASP A 248 12.05 1.19 -8.94
N GLN A 249 11.87 0.93 -10.24
CA GLN A 249 11.96 1.95 -11.30
C GLN A 249 10.87 3.03 -11.17
N LEU A 250 9.75 2.72 -10.51
CA LEU A 250 8.66 3.64 -10.22
C LEU A 250 8.87 4.44 -8.92
N LYS A 251 10.11 4.54 -8.42
CA LYS A 251 10.47 5.35 -7.24
C LYS A 251 9.87 6.76 -7.25
N TRP A 252 9.79 7.39 -8.42
CA TRP A 252 9.19 8.71 -8.60
C TRP A 252 7.71 8.76 -8.19
N LEU A 253 6.95 7.69 -8.48
CA LEU A 253 5.53 7.59 -8.16
C LEU A 253 5.29 7.44 -6.66
N TRP A 254 6.06 6.56 -6.01
CA TRP A 254 5.99 6.33 -4.57
C TRP A 254 6.36 7.58 -3.81
N THR A 255 7.39 8.30 -4.30
CA THR A 255 7.90 9.50 -3.64
C THR A 255 6.90 10.65 -3.71
N GLU A 256 6.18 10.79 -4.82
CA GLU A 256 5.18 11.85 -5.00
C GLU A 256 3.84 11.53 -4.32
N SER A 257 3.45 10.26 -4.20
CA SER A 257 2.20 9.84 -3.56
C SER A 257 2.20 10.14 -2.05
N THR A 258 1.01 10.44 -1.50
CA THR A 258 0.81 10.62 -0.05
C THR A 258 0.11 9.44 0.61
N ALA A 259 -0.41 8.49 -0.17
CA ALA A 259 -0.87 7.17 0.23
C ALA A 259 -0.69 6.15 -0.91
N LEU A 260 -0.67 4.85 -0.61
CA LEU A 260 -0.66 3.78 -1.61
C LEU A 260 -1.95 2.97 -1.57
N PHE A 261 -2.42 2.53 -2.75
CA PHE A 261 -3.72 1.88 -2.93
C PHE A 261 -3.61 0.55 -3.69
N PRO A 262 -2.84 -0.44 -3.20
CA PRO A 262 -2.73 -1.74 -3.85
C PRO A 262 -4.09 -2.46 -3.82
N SER A 263 -4.46 -3.08 -4.94
CA SER A 263 -5.61 -3.98 -5.00
C SER A 263 -5.20 -5.36 -4.52
N ILE A 264 -6.00 -6.00 -3.65
CA ILE A 264 -5.83 -7.37 -3.16
C ILE A 264 -7.03 -8.25 -3.51
N TYR A 265 -7.76 -7.90 -4.56
CA TYR A 265 -8.97 -8.61 -4.97
C TYR A 265 -8.69 -10.10 -5.19
N MET A 266 -9.43 -10.94 -4.47
CA MET A 266 -9.23 -12.38 -4.50
C MET A 266 -10.11 -13.03 -5.58
N GLY A 267 -9.49 -13.80 -6.48
CA GLY A 267 -10.23 -14.60 -7.47
C GLY A 267 -10.86 -15.85 -6.88
N LYS A 268 -11.98 -16.32 -7.47
CA LYS A 268 -12.70 -17.53 -7.01
C LYS A 268 -11.82 -18.79 -6.95
N ALA A 269 -10.77 -18.87 -7.76
CA ALA A 269 -9.81 -19.98 -7.74
C ALA A 269 -9.00 -20.11 -6.44
N LEU A 270 -8.88 -19.01 -5.67
CA LEU A 270 -8.18 -18.93 -4.39
C LEU A 270 -9.08 -19.18 -3.18
N LYS A 271 -10.39 -19.33 -3.41
CA LYS A 271 -11.39 -19.55 -2.36
C LYS A 271 -11.00 -20.69 -1.43
N ASP A 272 -11.00 -20.41 -0.13
CA ASP A 272 -10.74 -21.36 0.97
C ASP A 272 -9.39 -22.08 0.85
N LYS A 273 -8.36 -21.39 0.34
CA LYS A 273 -7.02 -21.97 0.13
C LYS A 273 -5.91 -21.14 0.78
N PRO A 274 -4.85 -21.79 1.30
CA PRO A 274 -3.65 -21.10 1.79
C PRO A 274 -2.99 -20.19 0.73
N SER A 275 -3.13 -20.52 -0.56
CA SER A 275 -2.66 -19.68 -1.66
C SER A 275 -3.35 -18.31 -1.70
N GLY A 276 -4.60 -18.20 -1.24
CA GLY A 276 -5.31 -16.93 -1.12
C GLY A 276 -4.61 -15.99 -0.13
N ARG A 277 -4.25 -16.50 1.05
CA ARG A 277 -3.44 -15.76 2.03
C ARG A 277 -2.08 -15.38 1.47
N GLN A 278 -1.38 -16.30 0.81
CA GLN A 278 -0.07 -16.01 0.21
C GLN A 278 -0.16 -14.93 -0.88
N PHE A 279 -1.22 -14.96 -1.69
CA PHE A 279 -1.50 -13.94 -2.71
C PHE A 279 -1.63 -12.55 -2.08
N VAL A 280 -2.46 -12.42 -1.04
CA VAL A 280 -2.66 -11.14 -0.35
C VAL A 280 -1.42 -10.70 0.41
N ARG A 281 -0.82 -11.58 1.23
CA ARG A 281 0.38 -11.30 2.04
C ARG A 281 1.44 -10.57 1.25
N ASN A 282 1.79 -11.10 0.08
CA ASN A 282 2.88 -10.56 -0.72
C ASN A 282 2.52 -9.24 -1.42
N ARG A 283 1.25 -9.04 -1.81
CA ARG A 283 0.76 -7.75 -2.33
C ARG A 283 0.83 -6.66 -1.27
N VAL A 284 0.43 -6.98 -0.05
CA VAL A 284 0.51 -6.06 1.09
C VAL A 284 1.97 -5.78 1.46
N LYS A 285 2.82 -6.82 1.54
CA LYS A 285 4.27 -6.65 1.79
C LYS A 285 4.93 -5.72 0.77
N GLU A 286 4.60 -5.85 -0.52
CA GLU A 286 5.15 -4.96 -1.55
C GLU A 286 4.64 -3.52 -1.40
N GLY A 287 3.35 -3.33 -1.08
CA GLY A 287 2.79 -2.04 -0.69
C GLY A 287 3.54 -1.40 0.48
N MET A 288 3.76 -2.15 1.57
CA MET A 288 4.45 -1.67 2.77
C MET A 288 5.94 -1.38 2.51
N ARG A 289 6.61 -2.19 1.67
CA ARG A 289 8.00 -1.94 1.25
C ARG A 289 8.13 -0.61 0.52
N LEU A 290 7.26 -0.38 -0.48
CA LEU A 290 7.30 0.82 -1.32
C LEU A 290 6.80 2.07 -0.60
N ALA A 291 5.89 1.91 0.37
CA ALA A 291 5.46 2.99 1.25
C ALA A 291 6.64 3.65 2.00
N SER A 292 7.72 2.91 2.24
CA SER A 292 8.90 3.38 2.97
C SER A 292 9.97 4.04 2.09
N VAL A 293 9.78 4.09 0.77
CA VAL A 293 10.78 4.61 -0.20
C VAL A 293 10.93 6.14 -0.12
N GLY A 294 12.13 6.69 -0.27
CA GLY A 294 12.34 8.15 -0.27
C GLY A 294 12.50 8.75 1.14
N ASN A 295 12.40 10.07 1.26
CA ASN A 295 12.66 10.78 2.52
C ASN A 295 11.39 10.95 3.38
N GLY A 296 11.58 11.10 4.69
CA GLY A 296 10.49 11.27 5.64
C GLY A 296 9.77 9.96 6.00
N SER A 297 8.56 10.13 6.54
CA SER A 297 7.69 9.07 7.04
C SER A 297 7.21 8.12 5.94
N ALA A 298 6.94 6.87 6.32
CA ALA A 298 6.25 5.93 5.44
C ALA A 298 4.85 6.45 5.10
N ARG A 299 4.41 6.25 3.86
CA ARG A 299 3.03 6.59 3.47
C ARG A 299 2.06 5.56 4.05
N PRO A 300 0.87 5.96 4.49
CA PRO A 300 -0.17 5.01 4.83
C PRO A 300 -0.60 4.18 3.61
N VAL A 301 -0.74 2.87 3.78
CA VAL A 301 -1.24 1.94 2.75
C VAL A 301 -2.71 1.65 3.02
N PHE A 302 -3.57 1.83 2.02
CA PHE A 302 -4.98 1.49 2.08
C PHE A 302 -5.27 0.42 1.02
N VAL A 303 -5.54 -0.81 1.46
CA VAL A 303 -5.75 -1.92 0.52
C VAL A 303 -7.17 -1.85 -0.06
N TYR A 304 -7.27 -1.99 -1.38
CA TYR A 304 -8.55 -2.21 -2.04
C TYR A 304 -8.89 -3.70 -2.00
N THR A 305 -10.00 -4.07 -1.37
CA THR A 305 -10.55 -5.43 -1.37
C THR A 305 -12.04 -5.41 -1.72
N ARG A 306 -12.65 -6.58 -1.89
CA ARG A 306 -14.08 -6.74 -2.15
C ARG A 306 -14.70 -7.67 -1.09
N PRO A 307 -15.98 -7.51 -0.74
CA PRO A 307 -16.71 -8.51 0.04
C PRO A 307 -17.02 -9.79 -0.76
N THR A 308 -16.71 -9.81 -2.06
CA THR A 308 -16.98 -10.91 -2.99
C THR A 308 -15.70 -11.33 -3.72
N TYR A 309 -15.60 -12.58 -4.18
CA TYR A 309 -14.53 -12.98 -5.10
C TYR A 309 -14.69 -12.29 -6.46
N LEU A 310 -13.58 -12.10 -7.17
CA LEU A 310 -13.61 -11.73 -8.58
C LEU A 310 -14.23 -12.88 -9.39
N SER A 311 -15.33 -12.56 -10.10
CA SER A 311 -15.94 -13.45 -11.07
C SER A 311 -15.33 -13.19 -12.45
N SER A 312 -14.83 -14.25 -13.08
CA SER A 312 -14.21 -14.19 -14.42
C SER A 312 -15.22 -14.39 -15.55
N THR A 313 -16.49 -14.68 -15.24
CA THR A 313 -17.49 -15.04 -16.24
C THR A 313 -18.47 -13.89 -16.44
N PRO A 314 -18.51 -13.28 -17.65
CA PRO A 314 -19.66 -12.49 -18.07
C PRO A 314 -20.90 -13.38 -17.96
N THR A 315 -21.95 -12.88 -17.31
CA THR A 315 -23.25 -13.55 -17.31
C THR A 315 -23.83 -13.54 -18.72
N SER A 316 -23.58 -14.60 -19.47
CA SER A 316 -24.05 -14.79 -20.84
C SER A 316 -25.55 -15.09 -20.93
N ASN A 317 -26.25 -15.28 -19.81
CA ASN A 317 -27.59 -15.89 -19.79
C ASN A 317 -28.68 -14.97 -19.22
N GLY A 318 -28.50 -13.65 -19.18
CA GLY A 318 -29.52 -12.70 -18.69
C GLY A 318 -29.85 -12.77 -17.20
N ASN A 319 -29.25 -13.70 -16.44
CA ASN A 319 -29.34 -13.76 -14.99
C ASN A 319 -28.41 -12.74 -14.33
N SER A 320 -28.82 -12.20 -13.18
CA SER A 320 -27.94 -11.36 -12.35
C SER A 320 -26.64 -12.12 -12.02
N PRO A 321 -25.47 -11.47 -12.10
CA PRO A 321 -24.20 -12.11 -11.77
C PRO A 321 -24.21 -12.66 -10.35
N GLU A 322 -23.85 -13.94 -10.21
CA GLU A 322 -23.57 -14.53 -8.91
C GLU A 322 -22.41 -13.74 -8.28
N LEU A 323 -22.65 -13.21 -7.08
CA LEU A 323 -21.65 -12.49 -6.30
C LEU A 323 -21.20 -13.39 -5.14
N PRO A 324 -20.27 -14.33 -5.39
CA PRO A 324 -19.83 -15.25 -4.35
C PRO A 324 -19.12 -14.45 -3.26
N LEU A 325 -19.70 -14.43 -2.07
CA LEU A 325 -19.21 -13.72 -0.90
C LEU A 325 -17.95 -14.39 -0.34
N LEU A 326 -17.02 -13.61 0.21
CA LEU A 326 -15.83 -14.16 0.87
C LEU A 326 -16.24 -15.03 2.07
N THR A 327 -15.55 -16.15 2.28
CA THR A 327 -15.75 -16.98 3.47
C THR A 327 -15.03 -16.37 4.66
N GLU A 328 -15.28 -16.88 5.87
CA GLU A 328 -14.55 -16.44 7.06
C GLU A 328 -13.03 -16.67 6.92
N MET A 329 -12.62 -17.81 6.35
CA MET A 329 -11.20 -18.08 6.05
C MET A 329 -10.60 -17.01 5.14
N ASP A 330 -11.34 -16.56 4.13
CA ASP A 330 -10.84 -15.56 3.19
C ASP A 330 -11.00 -14.12 3.68
N LEU A 331 -11.90 -13.85 4.62
CA LEU A 331 -11.87 -12.60 5.40
C LEU A 331 -10.59 -12.51 6.25
N VAL A 332 -10.15 -13.62 6.84
CA VAL A 332 -8.84 -13.71 7.51
C VAL A 332 -7.71 -13.53 6.51
N SER A 333 -7.75 -14.25 5.39
CA SER A 333 -6.70 -14.22 4.36
C SER A 333 -6.60 -12.90 3.58
N THR A 334 -7.64 -12.06 3.61
CA THR A 334 -7.66 -10.73 2.99
C THR A 334 -7.48 -9.62 4.02
N ILE A 335 -8.53 -9.32 4.79
CA ILE A 335 -8.60 -8.21 5.73
C ILE A 335 -7.68 -8.50 6.93
N GLY A 336 -7.75 -9.70 7.52
CA GLY A 336 -6.91 -10.05 8.67
C GLY A 336 -5.42 -9.98 8.36
N GLU A 337 -5.04 -10.56 7.24
CA GLU A 337 -3.67 -10.56 6.73
C GLU A 337 -3.15 -9.14 6.50
N SER A 338 -3.98 -8.27 5.90
CA SER A 338 -3.62 -6.87 5.67
C SER A 338 -3.43 -6.09 6.98
N VAL A 339 -4.36 -6.24 7.92
CA VAL A 339 -4.30 -5.53 9.21
C VAL A 339 -3.09 -5.97 10.03
N ALA A 340 -2.80 -7.26 10.06
CA ALA A 340 -1.65 -7.78 10.78
C ALA A 340 -0.31 -7.31 10.18
N LEU A 341 -0.28 -6.98 8.88
CA LEU A 341 0.90 -6.39 8.21
C LEU A 341 0.99 -4.86 8.37
N GLY A 342 0.05 -4.21 9.08
CA GLY A 342 0.16 -2.80 9.47
C GLY A 342 -0.45 -1.79 8.50
N VAL A 343 -1.36 -2.21 7.61
CA VAL A 343 -2.05 -1.27 6.70
C VAL A 343 -2.82 -0.19 7.49
N ALA A 344 -2.97 0.98 6.88
CA ALA A 344 -3.73 2.09 7.45
C ALA A 344 -5.23 1.92 7.33
N GLY A 345 -5.67 1.16 6.33
CA GLY A 345 -7.08 0.91 6.14
C GLY A 345 -7.38 -0.10 5.06
N VAL A 346 -8.65 -0.45 5.02
CA VAL A 346 -9.24 -1.39 4.08
C VAL A 346 -10.40 -0.67 3.41
N ILE A 347 -10.37 -0.64 2.08
CA ILE A 347 -11.42 -0.08 1.23
C ILE A 347 -12.16 -1.25 0.61
N LEU A 348 -13.42 -1.45 1.00
CA LEU A 348 -14.32 -2.41 0.37
C LEU A 348 -14.97 -1.76 -0.84
N TRP A 349 -14.48 -2.09 -2.02
CA TRP A 349 -15.01 -1.57 -3.27
C TRP A 349 -16.05 -2.52 -3.89
N GLY A 350 -17.01 -1.93 -4.60
CA GLY A 350 -18.02 -2.66 -5.35
C GLY A 350 -18.40 -1.91 -6.62
N ASP A 351 -18.84 -2.68 -7.62
CA ASP A 351 -19.38 -2.16 -8.88
C ASP A 351 -20.93 -2.13 -8.84
N SER A 352 -21.54 -1.66 -9.92
CA SER A 352 -23.00 -1.55 -10.06
C SER A 352 -23.75 -2.87 -9.90
N ASN A 353 -23.07 -4.03 -10.01
CA ASN A 353 -23.73 -5.32 -9.80
C ASN A 353 -24.20 -5.48 -8.34
N TYR A 354 -23.63 -4.76 -7.38
CA TYR A 354 -24.06 -4.81 -5.98
C TYR A 354 -25.48 -4.26 -5.76
N ALA A 355 -26.03 -3.56 -6.74
CA ALA A 355 -27.41 -3.06 -6.75
C ALA A 355 -28.26 -3.65 -7.90
N SER A 356 -27.84 -4.76 -8.51
CA SER A 356 -28.48 -5.29 -9.72
C SER A 356 -29.87 -5.90 -9.47
N SER A 357 -30.13 -6.42 -8.27
CA SER A 357 -31.39 -7.07 -7.93
C SER A 357 -31.65 -7.03 -6.42
N HIS A 358 -32.90 -7.24 -6.03
CA HIS A 358 -33.27 -7.41 -4.62
C HIS A 358 -32.48 -8.53 -3.95
N ALA A 359 -32.33 -9.68 -4.62
CA ALA A 359 -31.58 -10.81 -4.07
C ALA A 359 -30.11 -10.44 -3.80
N THR A 360 -29.47 -9.73 -4.73
CA THR A 360 -28.10 -9.25 -4.55
C THR A 360 -27.99 -8.28 -3.37
N CYS A 361 -28.84 -7.26 -3.31
CA CYS A 361 -28.84 -6.29 -2.22
C CYS A 361 -29.10 -6.97 -0.87
N SER A 362 -30.09 -7.85 -0.79
CA SER A 362 -30.47 -8.57 0.43
C SER A 362 -29.33 -9.46 0.92
N ASN A 363 -28.77 -10.30 0.05
CA ASN A 363 -27.68 -11.21 0.41
C ASN A 363 -26.44 -10.45 0.90
N LEU A 364 -26.06 -9.37 0.22
CA LEU A 364 -24.90 -8.57 0.63
C LEU A 364 -25.16 -7.82 1.94
N ASN A 365 -26.37 -7.29 2.16
CA ASN A 365 -26.74 -6.65 3.42
C ASN A 365 -26.80 -7.66 4.58
N GLU A 366 -27.31 -8.87 4.37
CA GLU A 366 -27.30 -9.95 5.35
C GLU A 366 -25.87 -10.38 5.69
N TYR A 367 -25.01 -10.52 4.69
CA TYR A 367 -23.59 -10.83 4.89
C TYR A 367 -22.88 -9.75 5.70
N LEU A 368 -23.13 -8.48 5.37
CA LEU A 368 -22.61 -7.34 6.11
C LEU A 368 -23.09 -7.32 7.55
N ARG A 369 -24.38 -7.58 7.80
CA ARG A 369 -24.93 -7.68 9.16
C ARG A 369 -24.43 -8.92 9.89
N GLY A 370 -24.08 -9.98 9.18
CA GLY A 370 -23.68 -11.27 9.71
C GLY A 370 -22.14 -11.47 9.73
N PRO A 371 -21.60 -12.43 8.96
CA PRO A 371 -20.19 -12.80 9.03
C PRO A 371 -19.21 -11.64 8.81
N LEU A 372 -19.44 -10.79 7.80
CA LEU A 372 -18.53 -9.69 7.49
C LEU A 372 -18.51 -8.66 8.63
N GLY A 373 -19.67 -8.18 9.08
CA GLY A 373 -19.72 -7.17 10.14
C GLY A 373 -19.18 -7.65 11.48
N ARG A 374 -19.38 -8.94 11.81
CA ARG A 374 -18.76 -9.55 13.00
C ARG A 374 -17.24 -9.58 12.87
N TYR A 375 -16.73 -9.96 11.71
CA TYR A 375 -15.29 -10.01 11.46
C TYR A 375 -14.64 -8.62 11.44
N LEU A 376 -15.27 -7.64 10.78
CA LEU A 376 -14.81 -6.25 10.75
C LEU A 376 -14.72 -5.66 12.16
N LEU A 377 -15.71 -5.90 13.01
CA LEU A 377 -15.69 -5.46 14.40
C LEU A 377 -14.59 -6.15 15.21
N ASN A 378 -14.37 -7.46 15.00
CA ASN A 378 -13.30 -8.20 15.65
C ASN A 378 -11.92 -7.57 15.33
N VAL A 379 -11.58 -7.46 14.05
CA VAL A 379 -10.25 -7.03 13.62
C VAL A 379 -9.99 -5.55 13.93
N THR A 380 -10.99 -4.68 13.82
CA THR A 380 -10.85 -3.25 14.18
C THR A 380 -10.66 -3.06 15.69
N SER A 381 -11.45 -3.73 16.51
CA SER A 381 -11.33 -3.66 17.97
C SER A 381 -9.99 -4.20 18.46
N ALA A 382 -9.51 -5.30 17.85
CA ALA A 382 -8.19 -5.85 18.17
C ALA A 382 -7.05 -4.90 17.78
N ALA A 383 -7.13 -4.24 16.62
CA ALA A 383 -6.17 -3.23 16.20
C ALA A 383 -6.16 -2.00 17.14
N GLU A 384 -7.33 -1.54 17.58
CA GLU A 384 -7.50 -0.45 18.56
C GLU A 384 -6.87 -0.81 19.91
N GLN A 385 -7.17 -2.00 20.44
CA GLN A 385 -6.61 -2.46 21.70
C GLN A 385 -5.10 -2.70 21.60
N CYS A 386 -4.59 -3.21 20.48
CA CYS A 386 -3.15 -3.34 20.29
C CYS A 386 -2.45 -1.97 20.24
N SER A 387 -3.00 -1.01 19.47
CA SER A 387 -2.49 0.36 19.43
C SER A 387 -2.47 1.01 20.82
N ARG A 388 -3.53 0.79 21.62
CA ARG A 388 -3.61 1.27 23.01
C ARG A 388 -2.54 0.67 23.91
N ASN A 389 -2.47 -0.66 23.95
CA ASN A 389 -1.73 -1.39 24.97
C ASN A 389 -0.25 -1.55 24.63
N LEU A 390 0.10 -1.65 23.34
CA LEU A 390 1.48 -1.82 22.89
C LEU A 390 2.13 -0.50 22.45
N CYS A 391 1.35 0.42 21.85
CA CYS A 391 1.88 1.63 21.22
C CYS A 391 1.37 2.94 21.85
N GLY A 392 0.66 2.88 22.98
CA GLY A 392 0.13 4.05 23.69
C GLY A 392 -0.78 4.97 22.85
N PHE A 393 -1.51 4.43 21.87
CA PHE A 393 -2.25 5.18 20.83
C PHE A 393 -1.40 6.11 19.95
N ARG A 394 -0.07 6.00 20.04
CA ARG A 394 0.93 6.80 19.31
C ARG A 394 1.60 6.00 18.20
N GLY A 395 1.07 4.81 17.91
CA GLY A 395 1.48 3.97 16.80
C GLY A 395 0.42 2.93 16.47
N ARG A 396 0.66 2.16 15.42
CA ARG A 396 -0.14 0.98 15.05
C ARG A 396 0.69 -0.28 15.17
N CYS A 397 0.02 -1.38 15.42
CA CYS A 397 0.65 -2.68 15.46
C CYS A 397 0.82 -3.28 14.07
N LEU A 398 1.92 -3.99 13.89
CA LEU A 398 2.21 -4.85 12.75
C LEU A 398 3.03 -6.03 13.23
N ARG A 399 2.95 -7.17 12.54
CA ARG A 399 3.72 -8.37 12.87
C ARG A 399 5.22 -8.06 12.91
N LYS A 400 5.93 -8.67 13.87
CA LYS A 400 7.39 -8.70 13.86
C LYS A 400 7.93 -9.52 12.69
N ASN A 401 7.35 -10.70 12.47
CA ASN A 401 7.66 -11.54 11.32
C ASN A 401 6.55 -11.44 10.27
N PRO A 402 6.78 -10.79 9.12
CA PRO A 402 5.74 -10.61 8.10
C PRO A 402 5.28 -11.91 7.44
N ASP A 403 6.02 -13.02 7.61
CA ASP A 403 5.71 -14.31 7.00
C ASP A 403 4.98 -15.30 7.93
N THR A 404 4.73 -14.95 9.19
CA THR A 404 3.95 -15.78 10.13
C THR A 404 2.44 -15.60 9.95
N ASP A 405 1.67 -16.60 10.39
CA ASP A 405 0.20 -16.63 10.33
C ASP A 405 -0.44 -16.14 11.65
N THR A 406 0.05 -15.03 12.20
CA THR A 406 -0.42 -14.46 13.48
C THR A 406 -1.35 -13.27 13.23
N TYR A 407 -2.50 -13.13 13.90
CA TYR A 407 -3.47 -12.08 13.53
C TYR A 407 -3.89 -11.21 14.71
N LEU A 408 -4.26 -9.96 14.39
CA LEU A 408 -4.91 -9.07 15.35
C LEU A 408 -6.41 -9.42 15.40
N HIS A 409 -6.75 -10.37 16.26
CA HIS A 409 -8.13 -10.78 16.54
C HIS A 409 -8.42 -10.72 18.04
N LEU A 410 -9.66 -10.43 18.39
CA LEU A 410 -10.15 -10.55 19.76
C LEU A 410 -10.22 -12.03 20.15
N SER A 411 -9.74 -12.36 21.36
CA SER A 411 -9.88 -13.71 21.89
C SER A 411 -11.31 -13.99 22.33
N PRO A 412 -11.91 -15.13 21.95
CA PRO A 412 -13.26 -15.51 22.40
C PRO A 412 -13.31 -15.82 23.91
N ASN A 413 -12.16 -16.02 24.57
CA ASN A 413 -12.10 -16.29 26.01
C ASN A 413 -12.31 -15.03 26.86
N THR A 414 -11.99 -13.86 26.31
CA THR A 414 -11.99 -12.58 27.03
C THR A 414 -12.93 -11.54 26.41
N HIS A 415 -13.41 -11.80 25.19
CA HIS A 415 -14.30 -10.92 24.46
C HIS A 415 -15.54 -11.65 23.95
N SER A 416 -16.64 -10.91 23.90
CA SER A 416 -17.86 -11.31 23.19
C SER A 416 -18.22 -10.25 22.15
N ILE A 417 -18.74 -10.70 21.00
CA ILE A 417 -19.33 -9.81 19.99
C ILE A 417 -20.83 -10.05 19.97
N GLU A 418 -21.55 -9.08 20.50
CA GLU A 418 -22.98 -9.15 20.73
C GLU A 418 -23.73 -8.13 19.88
N ARG A 419 -24.96 -8.48 19.52
CA ARG A 419 -25.85 -7.56 18.84
C ARG A 419 -26.72 -6.84 19.87
N GLN A 420 -26.65 -5.53 19.89
CA GLN A 420 -27.52 -4.66 20.67
C GLN A 420 -28.38 -3.84 19.71
N GLY A 421 -29.65 -4.24 19.56
CA GLY A 421 -30.55 -3.70 18.54
C GLY A 421 -30.01 -3.97 17.13
N ASN A 422 -29.79 -2.91 16.35
CA ASN A 422 -29.19 -3.01 15.01
C ASN A 422 -27.66 -2.97 15.01
N THR A 423 -27.02 -2.62 16.13
CA THR A 423 -25.56 -2.42 16.20
C THR A 423 -24.83 -3.62 16.77
N LEU A 424 -23.64 -3.93 16.25
CA LEU A 424 -22.71 -4.88 16.84
C LEU A 424 -21.79 -4.17 17.83
N LYS A 425 -21.54 -4.78 18.99
CA LYS A 425 -20.59 -4.27 19.98
C LYS A 425 -19.64 -5.36 20.44
N ALA A 426 -18.36 -5.01 20.57
CA ALA A 426 -17.35 -5.84 21.18
C ALA A 426 -17.29 -5.50 22.67
N LEU A 427 -17.47 -6.50 23.52
CA LEU A 427 -17.33 -6.41 24.97
C LEU A 427 -16.06 -7.16 25.39
N GLY A 428 -15.53 -6.81 26.56
CA GLY A 428 -14.31 -7.43 27.09
C GLY A 428 -13.08 -6.53 27.00
N LYS A 429 -11.97 -7.05 27.51
CA LYS A 429 -10.64 -6.43 27.50
C LYS A 429 -9.60 -7.54 27.36
N MET A 430 -8.48 -7.24 26.71
CA MET A 430 -7.35 -8.18 26.63
C MET A 430 -6.87 -8.62 28.02
N GLY A 431 -6.78 -9.93 28.23
CA GLY A 431 -6.14 -10.52 29.40
C GLY A 431 -4.61 -10.53 29.30
N GLU A 432 -3.92 -10.93 30.37
CA GLU A 432 -2.45 -10.95 30.42
C GLU A 432 -1.81 -11.87 29.36
N GLU A 433 -2.43 -13.02 29.08
CA GLU A 433 -1.96 -13.95 28.04
C GLU A 433 -2.01 -13.31 26.64
N GLU A 434 -3.10 -12.61 26.32
CA GLU A 434 -3.23 -11.88 25.06
C GLU A 434 -2.21 -10.74 24.95
N LEU A 435 -2.01 -9.98 26.04
CA LEU A 435 -1.03 -8.92 26.09
C LEU A 435 0.40 -9.45 25.93
N SER A 436 0.71 -10.62 26.52
CA SER A 436 1.99 -11.29 26.32
C SER A 436 2.20 -11.67 24.86
N ARG A 437 1.21 -12.35 24.25
CA ARG A 437 1.28 -12.72 22.83
C ARG A 437 1.44 -11.50 21.92
N LEU A 438 0.75 -10.41 22.20
CA LEU A 438 0.92 -9.15 21.45
C LEU A 438 2.36 -8.62 21.55
N ARG A 439 2.95 -8.62 22.75
CA ARG A 439 4.35 -8.20 22.95
C ARG A 439 5.33 -9.11 22.23
N ASP A 440 5.02 -10.40 22.10
CA ASP A 440 5.89 -11.38 21.46
C ASP A 440 5.83 -11.30 19.93
N GLU A 441 4.62 -11.19 19.37
CA GLU A 441 4.36 -11.35 17.94
C GLU A 441 4.24 -10.02 17.15
N PHE A 442 3.95 -8.91 17.82
CA PHE A 442 3.72 -7.61 17.20
C PHE A 442 4.72 -6.54 17.68
N GLN A 443 4.94 -5.54 16.84
CA GLN A 443 5.74 -4.34 17.12
C GLN A 443 4.95 -3.10 16.73
N CYS A 444 5.43 -1.92 17.12
CA CYS A 444 4.80 -0.65 16.78
C CYS A 444 5.45 0.03 15.56
N GLN A 445 4.61 0.49 14.65
CA GLN A 445 4.95 1.59 13.74
C GLN A 445 4.44 2.90 14.35
N CYS A 446 5.36 3.74 14.82
CA CYS A 446 4.99 4.98 15.48
C CYS A 446 4.43 6.02 14.51
N TYR A 447 3.52 6.84 15.02
CA TYR A 447 3.04 8.02 14.33
C TYR A 447 4.05 9.16 14.45
N ASN A 448 4.06 10.04 13.45
CA ASN A 448 4.96 11.20 13.40
C ASN A 448 4.98 11.98 14.71
N GLY A 449 6.19 12.23 15.22
CA GLY A 449 6.44 12.88 16.51
C GLY A 449 6.72 11.90 17.65
N TYR A 450 6.66 10.58 17.42
CA TYR A 450 6.94 9.54 18.42
C TYR A 450 7.92 8.50 17.90
N VAL A 451 8.74 7.95 18.80
CA VAL A 451 9.79 6.98 18.51
C VAL A 451 9.96 5.96 19.65
N GLY A 452 10.71 4.89 19.38
CA GLY A 452 10.92 3.77 20.31
C GLY A 452 9.96 2.61 20.08
N ASP A 453 10.25 1.49 20.73
CA ASP A 453 9.56 0.22 20.45
C ASP A 453 8.07 0.24 20.82
N ASP A 454 7.68 1.12 21.76
CA ASP A 454 6.32 1.32 22.26
C ASP A 454 5.73 2.71 21.94
N CYS A 455 6.46 3.53 21.17
CA CYS A 455 6.09 4.91 20.83
C CYS A 455 5.91 5.85 22.05
N SER A 456 6.52 5.54 23.20
CA SER A 456 6.41 6.35 24.42
C SER A 456 7.19 7.66 24.34
N ARG A 457 8.30 7.69 23.59
CA ARG A 457 9.21 8.84 23.51
C ARG A 457 8.77 9.81 22.42
N SER A 458 8.74 11.10 22.76
CA SER A 458 8.56 12.18 21.79
C SER A 458 9.86 12.40 21.02
N GLU A 459 9.74 12.53 19.71
CA GLU A 459 10.83 12.93 18.82
C GLU A 459 11.06 14.44 19.04
N ALA A 460 11.87 14.79 20.05
CA ALA A 460 12.15 16.19 20.38
C ALA A 460 12.69 16.91 19.14
N GLY A 461 12.05 18.02 18.76
CA GLY A 461 12.34 18.82 17.56
C GLY A 461 13.68 19.57 17.57
N ASN A 462 14.77 18.94 17.99
CA ASN A 462 16.12 19.50 17.96
C ASN A 462 16.97 18.78 16.91
N SER A 463 16.80 19.17 15.65
CA SER A 463 17.72 18.85 14.54
C SER A 463 19.07 19.60 14.66
N ALA A 464 19.50 20.00 15.86
CA ALA A 464 20.72 20.78 16.08
C ALA A 464 21.74 20.09 17.00
N THR A 465 21.36 19.08 17.80
CA THR A 465 22.28 18.44 18.77
C THR A 465 23.00 17.22 18.23
N VAL A 466 22.49 16.55 17.19
CA VAL A 466 23.14 15.38 16.57
C VAL A 466 24.37 15.78 15.74
N VAL A 467 24.43 17.03 15.27
CA VAL A 467 25.58 17.56 14.53
C VAL A 467 26.76 17.83 15.46
N TRP A 468 26.53 18.23 16.72
CA TRP A 468 27.63 18.53 17.65
C TRP A 468 28.28 17.29 18.25
N THR A 469 27.52 16.23 18.55
CA THR A 469 28.08 15.00 19.12
C THR A 469 28.87 14.20 18.09
N THR A 470 28.43 14.17 16.82
CA THR A 470 29.17 13.54 15.73
C THR A 470 30.42 14.33 15.33
N PHE A 471 30.39 15.67 15.36
CA PHE A 471 31.56 16.50 15.05
C PHE A 471 32.64 16.41 16.14
N LEU A 472 32.27 16.38 17.43
CA LEU A 472 33.23 16.18 18.52
C LEU A 472 33.84 14.77 18.53
N GLN A 473 33.05 13.73 18.23
CA GLN A 473 33.58 12.36 18.18
C GLN A 473 34.51 12.13 16.97
N VAL A 474 34.23 12.75 15.82
CA VAL A 474 35.07 12.60 14.61
C VAL A 474 36.35 13.45 14.68
N MET A 475 36.34 14.59 15.39
CA MET A 475 37.54 15.42 15.56
C MET A 475 38.44 15.01 16.74
N LEU A 476 37.90 14.39 17.79
CA LEU A 476 38.71 14.01 18.97
C LEU A 476 39.39 12.63 18.84
N LEU A 477 38.84 11.70 18.05
CA LEU A 477 39.47 10.40 17.82
C LEU A 477 40.85 10.48 17.13
N PRO A 478 41.07 11.33 16.10
CA PRO A 478 42.38 11.48 15.47
C PRO A 478 43.43 12.12 16.40
N LEU A 479 43.01 13.06 17.25
CA LEU A 479 43.91 13.73 18.20
C LEU A 479 44.35 12.81 19.33
N PHE A 480 43.47 11.92 19.80
CA PHE A 480 43.82 10.93 20.81
C PHE A 480 44.75 9.84 20.25
N LEU A 481 44.59 9.47 18.97
CA LEU A 481 45.46 8.51 18.28
C LEU A 481 46.84 9.07 17.92
N MET A 482 46.97 10.38 17.71
CA MET A 482 48.27 11.03 17.46
C MET A 482 49.10 11.24 18.73
N GLY A 483 48.49 11.17 19.93
CA GLY A 483 49.21 11.25 21.21
C GLY A 483 49.98 9.99 21.61
N PHE A 484 49.74 8.87 20.94
CA PHE A 484 50.44 7.59 21.17
C PHE A 484 51.58 7.33 20.16
N LEU A 485 51.98 8.35 19.40
CA LEU A 485 53.04 8.28 18.38
C LEU A 485 54.35 8.97 18.79
N HIS A 486 54.58 9.18 20.09
CA HIS A 486 55.89 9.58 20.62
C HIS A 486 56.38 8.66 21.72
#